data_AF-A1RV59-F1
#
_entry.id   AF-A1RV59-F1
#
_cell.length_a   1.000
_cell.length_b   1.000
_cell.length_c   1.000
_cell.angle_alpha   90.00
_cell.angle_beta   90.00
_cell.angle_gamma   90.00
#
_symmetry.space_group_name_H-M   'P 1'
#
loop_
_entity.id
_entity.type
_entity.pdbx_description
1 polymer ?
#
loop_
_entity_poly.entity_id
_entity_poly.type
_entity_poly.pdbx_seq_one_letter_code
_entity_poly.pdbx_strand_id
1 'polypeptide(L)'
;MRNYVHIKVYRSKNKKYIVIRNTKYKKSIIISLPLSRADKFITKILNNIDKVKKVRIVGIKGTKIKINEKLEGPGWLYFPKHSLVVGVVFIGEIGIVATSAIPSTVALFIPLYLPLVPLFDAEIKDFY
;
A
#
# COMPACT_ATOMS: atom_id res chain seq x y z
N MET A 1 -2.24 8.88 -7.68
CA MET A 1 -1.20 8.97 -6.62
C MET A 1 0.03 9.81 -7.02
N ARG A 2 0.19 10.23 -8.29
CA ARG A 2 1.47 10.78 -8.80
C ARG A 2 2.06 11.97 -8.04
N ASN A 3 1.29 12.80 -7.32
CA ASN A 3 1.83 14.00 -6.66
C ASN A 3 1.54 14.15 -5.15
N TYR A 4 1.12 13.11 -4.43
CA TYR A 4 0.78 13.26 -3.00
C TYR A 4 1.82 12.68 -2.04
N VAL A 5 2.70 11.79 -2.50
CA VAL A 5 3.70 11.16 -1.64
C VAL A 5 5.06 11.82 -1.89
N HIS A 6 5.62 12.44 -0.85
CA HIS A 6 6.94 13.06 -0.88
C HIS A 6 7.88 12.30 0.04
N ILE A 7 9.08 11.99 -0.45
CA ILE A 7 10.13 11.34 0.33
C ILE A 7 11.23 12.36 0.57
N LYS A 8 11.51 12.66 1.83
CA LYS A 8 12.68 13.45 2.26
C LYS A 8 13.65 12.55 3.01
N VAL A 9 14.93 12.71 2.77
CA VAL A 9 15.99 11.90 3.39
C VAL A 9 16.91 12.84 4.16
N TYR A 10 17.02 12.61 5.45
CA TYR A 10 17.98 13.28 6.32
C TYR A 10 19.09 12.30 6.69
N ARG A 11 20.32 12.80 6.78
CA ARG A 11 21.50 11.98 7.10
C ARG A 11 22.07 12.40 8.45
N SER A 12 22.42 11.40 9.26
CA SER A 12 23.28 11.52 10.44
C SER A 12 24.53 10.66 10.24
N LYS A 13 25.46 10.67 11.20
CA LYS A 13 26.77 10.01 11.13
C LYS A 13 26.66 8.54 10.74
N ASN A 14 25.71 7.81 11.35
CA ASN A 14 25.56 6.36 11.16
C ASN A 14 24.18 5.91 10.63
N LYS A 15 23.24 6.84 10.47
CA LYS A 15 21.84 6.55 10.12
C LYS A 15 21.31 7.53 9.08
N LYS A 16 20.31 7.08 8.32
CA LYS A 16 19.43 7.96 7.54
C LYS A 16 18.03 7.91 8.16
N TYR A 17 17.41 9.07 8.21
CA TYR A 17 16.00 9.24 8.58
C TYR A 17 15.22 9.53 7.31
N ILE A 18 14.31 8.63 6.97
CA ILE A 18 13.52 8.69 5.76
C ILE A 18 12.13 9.13 6.18
N VAL A 19 11.76 10.34 5.78
CA VAL A 19 10.45 10.92 6.04
C VAL A 19 9.62 10.73 4.78
N ILE A 20 8.59 9.90 4.85
CA ILE A 20 7.62 9.73 3.78
C ILE A 20 6.36 10.46 4.22
N ARG A 21 5.94 11.44 3.43
CA ARG A 21 4.78 12.28 3.73
C ARG A 21 3.73 12.14 2.65
N ASN A 22 2.48 11.95 3.05
CA ASN A 22 1.33 12.10 2.16
C ASN A 22 0.67 13.46 2.39
N THR A 23 0.81 14.38 1.44
CA THR A 23 0.29 15.75 1.54
C THR A 23 -1.23 15.79 1.55
N LYS A 24 -1.90 14.85 0.88
CA LYS A 24 -3.37 14.78 0.85
C LYS A 24 -3.97 14.50 2.24
N TYR A 25 -3.42 13.53 2.95
CA TYR A 25 -3.93 13.13 4.28
C TYR A 25 -3.16 13.77 5.43
N LYS A 26 -2.21 14.67 5.14
CA LYS A 26 -1.33 15.33 6.12
C LYS A 26 -0.60 14.37 7.08
N LYS A 27 -0.46 13.08 6.71
CA LYS A 27 0.26 12.07 7.50
C LYS A 27 1.69 11.89 7.03
N SER A 28 2.56 11.55 7.97
CA SER A 28 3.96 11.22 7.70
C SER A 28 4.40 10.03 8.52
N ILE A 29 5.25 9.21 7.93
CA ILE A 29 6.03 8.20 8.66
C ILE A 29 7.49 8.59 8.64
N ILE A 30 8.17 8.30 9.75
CA ILE A 30 9.61 8.49 9.89
C ILE A 30 10.22 7.12 10.10
N ILE A 31 11.12 6.74 9.22
CA ILE A 31 11.82 5.46 9.25
C ILE A 31 13.30 5.75 9.49
N SER A 32 13.85 5.21 10.58
CA SER A 32 15.28 5.30 10.89
C SER A 32 15.99 4.02 10.49
N LEU A 33 16.99 4.11 9.61
CA LEU A 33 17.75 2.96 9.13
C LEU A 33 19.26 3.22 9.15
N PRO A 34 20.10 2.18 9.34
CA PRO A 34 21.52 2.26 9.07
C PRO A 34 21.80 2.69 7.63
N LEU A 35 22.90 3.43 7.41
CA LEU A 35 23.28 3.94 6.08
C LEU A 35 23.26 2.84 5.00
N SER A 36 23.82 1.67 5.30
CA SER A 36 23.92 0.53 4.38
C SER A 36 22.58 -0.05 3.92
N ARG A 37 21.51 0.13 4.72
CA ARG A 37 20.16 -0.38 4.42
C ARG A 37 19.24 0.70 3.86
N ALA A 38 19.45 1.94 4.26
CA ALA A 38 18.61 3.07 3.88
C ALA A 38 18.58 3.28 2.36
N ASP A 39 19.72 3.20 1.68
CA ASP A 39 19.77 3.38 0.23
C ASP A 39 19.03 2.27 -0.52
N LYS A 40 19.23 1.01 -0.11
CA LYS A 40 18.47 -0.13 -0.65
C LYS A 40 16.97 0.04 -0.44
N PHE A 41 16.57 0.54 0.73
CA PHE A 41 15.17 0.79 1.05
C PHE A 41 14.56 1.90 0.18
N ILE A 42 15.25 3.04 0.02
CA ILE A 42 14.78 4.15 -0.81
C ILE A 42 14.63 3.70 -2.27
N THR A 43 15.66 3.04 -2.82
CA THR A 43 15.64 2.51 -4.18
C THR A 43 14.50 1.50 -4.37
N LYS A 44 14.25 0.63 -3.37
CA LYS A 44 13.13 -0.31 -3.42
C LYS A 44 11.78 0.41 -3.51
N ILE A 45 11.57 1.50 -2.76
CA ILE A 45 10.32 2.27 -2.85
C ILE A 45 10.19 2.95 -4.20
N LEU A 46 11.23 3.66 -4.65
CA LEU A 46 11.19 4.42 -5.90
C LEU A 46 10.96 3.51 -7.12
N ASN A 47 11.62 2.34 -7.15
CA ASN A 47 11.51 1.40 -8.26
C ASN A 47 10.20 0.59 -8.28
N ASN A 48 9.39 0.66 -7.22
CA ASN A 48 8.17 -0.13 -7.13
C ASN A 48 6.91 0.71 -6.85
N ILE A 49 7.01 2.04 -6.84
CA ILE A 49 5.84 2.90 -6.57
C ILE A 49 4.76 2.76 -7.65
N ASP A 50 5.16 2.41 -8.87
CA ASP A 50 4.33 2.10 -10.04
C ASP A 50 3.57 0.77 -9.90
N LYS A 51 4.00 -0.12 -8.98
CA LYS A 51 3.29 -1.36 -8.64
C LYS A 51 2.01 -1.10 -7.85
N VAL A 52 1.81 0.12 -7.35
CA VAL A 52 0.51 0.54 -6.80
C VAL A 52 -0.48 0.74 -7.95
N LYS A 53 -1.44 -0.16 -8.07
CA LYS A 53 -2.37 -0.20 -9.21
C LYS A 53 -3.79 0.09 -8.79
N LYS A 54 -4.54 0.79 -9.64
CA LYS A 54 -6.00 0.86 -9.50
C LYS A 54 -6.59 -0.44 -10.04
N VAL A 55 -7.40 -1.11 -9.24
CA VAL A 55 -8.07 -2.36 -9.62
C VAL A 55 -9.58 -2.18 -9.53
N ARG A 56 -10.30 -2.88 -10.42
CA ARG A 56 -11.74 -3.02 -10.39
C ARG A 56 -12.09 -4.46 -10.03
N ILE A 57 -12.85 -4.62 -8.96
CA ILE A 57 -13.46 -5.88 -8.54
C ILE A 57 -14.68 -6.12 -9.42
N VAL A 58 -14.69 -7.26 -10.11
CA VAL A 58 -15.73 -7.67 -11.07
C VAL A 58 -16.61 -8.81 -10.54
N GLY A 59 -16.22 -9.46 -9.45
CA GLY A 59 -17.01 -10.49 -8.80
C GLY A 59 -16.63 -10.67 -7.34
N ILE A 60 -17.62 -11.01 -6.51
CA ILE A 60 -17.46 -11.23 -5.07
C ILE A 60 -18.20 -12.51 -4.70
N LYS A 61 -17.54 -13.42 -3.99
CA LYS A 61 -18.12 -14.64 -3.44
C LYS A 61 -17.53 -14.89 -2.06
N GLY A 62 -18.22 -14.41 -1.02
CA GLY A 62 -17.70 -14.41 0.35
C GLY A 62 -16.41 -13.57 0.43
N THR A 63 -15.34 -14.14 0.99
CA THR A 63 -14.01 -13.51 1.05
C THR A 63 -13.22 -13.61 -0.25
N LYS A 64 -13.74 -14.27 -1.29
CA LYS A 64 -13.08 -14.34 -2.60
C LYS A 64 -13.57 -13.21 -3.49
N ILE A 65 -12.64 -12.51 -4.12
CA ILE A 65 -12.90 -11.48 -5.12
C ILE A 65 -12.26 -11.85 -6.46
N LYS A 66 -12.87 -11.42 -7.55
CA LYS A 66 -12.27 -11.42 -8.89
C LYS A 66 -12.01 -9.99 -9.32
N ILE A 67 -10.86 -9.70 -9.90
CA ILE A 67 -10.48 -8.37 -10.40
C ILE A 67 -10.23 -8.38 -11.91
N ASN A 68 -10.22 -7.20 -12.51
CA ASN A 68 -9.97 -6.99 -13.95
C ASN A 68 -8.49 -7.00 -14.36
N GLU A 69 -7.59 -7.35 -13.44
CA GLU A 69 -6.14 -7.29 -13.59
C GLU A 69 -5.53 -8.61 -13.11
N LYS A 70 -4.31 -8.91 -13.54
CA LYS A 70 -3.52 -10.02 -12.99
C LYS A 70 -2.53 -9.49 -11.96
N LEU A 71 -2.68 -9.92 -10.72
CA LEU A 71 -1.81 -9.58 -9.60
C LEU A 71 -1.35 -10.85 -8.89
N GLU A 72 -0.18 -10.79 -8.27
CA GLU A 72 0.41 -11.91 -7.55
C GLU A 72 0.91 -11.44 -6.18
N GLY A 73 0.61 -12.23 -5.15
CA GLY A 73 1.12 -12.07 -3.81
C GLY A 73 0.28 -11.19 -2.87
N PRO A 74 0.80 -10.94 -1.66
CA PRO A 74 0.09 -10.22 -0.62
C PRO A 74 0.14 -8.70 -0.79
N GLY A 75 -0.90 -8.03 -0.34
CA GLY A 75 -0.96 -6.59 -0.28
C GLY A 75 -2.24 -6.08 0.38
N TRP A 76 -2.61 -4.86 -0.01
CA TRP A 76 -3.71 -4.12 0.57
C TRP A 76 -4.60 -3.55 -0.51
N LEU A 77 -5.91 -3.66 -0.34
CA LEU A 77 -6.90 -2.90 -1.10
C LEU A 77 -7.30 -1.67 -0.31
N TYR A 78 -6.86 -0.51 -0.78
CA TYR A 78 -7.28 0.76 -0.22
C TYR A 78 -8.51 1.30 -0.97
N PHE A 79 -9.57 1.61 -0.24
CA PHE A 79 -10.83 2.17 -0.71
C PHE A 79 -10.94 3.64 -0.28
N PRO A 80 -10.51 4.62 -1.11
CA PRO A 80 -10.32 5.99 -0.65
C PRO A 80 -11.61 6.72 -0.22
N LYS A 81 -12.76 6.33 -0.78
CA LYS A 81 -14.05 6.94 -0.42
C LYS A 81 -14.55 6.52 0.96
N HIS A 82 -14.06 5.38 1.46
CA HIS A 82 -14.53 4.77 2.70
C HIS A 82 -13.47 4.81 3.80
N SER A 83 -12.30 5.43 3.51
CA SER A 83 -11.15 5.41 4.41
C SER A 83 -10.88 4.01 4.98
N LEU A 84 -10.91 2.99 4.12
CA LEU A 84 -10.77 1.59 4.51
C LEU A 84 -9.63 0.94 3.73
N VAL A 85 -8.81 0.18 4.43
CA VAL A 85 -7.76 -0.67 3.88
C VAL A 85 -8.08 -2.11 4.25
N VAL A 86 -8.08 -3.01 3.27
CA VAL A 86 -8.38 -4.43 3.46
C VAL A 86 -7.17 -5.27 3.04
N GLY A 87 -6.72 -6.17 3.90
CA GLY A 87 -5.69 -7.16 3.58
C GLY A 87 -6.15 -8.09 2.46
N VAL A 88 -5.28 -8.37 1.50
CA VAL A 88 -5.60 -9.23 0.35
C VAL A 88 -4.39 -10.08 -0.05
N VAL A 89 -4.65 -11.28 -0.56
CA VAL A 89 -3.66 -12.11 -1.28
C VAL A 89 -4.22 -12.45 -2.65
N PHE A 90 -3.48 -12.12 -3.72
CA PHE A 90 -3.87 -12.41 -5.11
C PHE A 90 -3.09 -13.58 -5.70
N ILE A 91 -3.78 -14.37 -6.52
CA ILE A 91 -3.23 -15.37 -7.45
C ILE A 91 -3.97 -15.15 -8.79
N GLY A 92 -3.27 -14.57 -9.76
CA GLY A 92 -3.83 -14.12 -11.03
C GLY A 92 -4.94 -13.08 -10.86
N GLU A 93 -6.14 -13.41 -11.33
CA GLU A 93 -7.33 -12.52 -11.27
C GLU A 93 -8.13 -12.70 -9.97
N ILE A 94 -7.78 -13.69 -9.15
CA ILE A 94 -8.54 -14.07 -7.96
C ILE A 94 -7.79 -13.62 -6.70
N GLY A 95 -8.50 -12.96 -5.79
CA GLY A 95 -7.97 -12.54 -4.50
C GLY A 95 -8.79 -13.12 -3.34
N ILE A 96 -8.12 -13.38 -2.22
CA ILE A 96 -8.76 -13.62 -0.93
C ILE A 96 -8.58 -12.36 -0.10
N VAL A 97 -9.68 -11.79 0.40
CA VAL A 97 -9.67 -10.59 1.25
C VAL A 97 -9.96 -10.93 2.71
N ALA A 98 -9.46 -10.09 3.62
CA ALA A 98 -9.62 -10.23 5.06
C ALA A 98 -11.05 -9.96 5.59
N THR A 99 -11.97 -9.52 4.74
CA THR A 99 -13.37 -9.23 5.10
C THR A 99 -14.32 -9.79 4.04
N SER A 100 -15.48 -10.27 4.46
CA SER A 100 -16.54 -10.75 3.56
C SER A 100 -17.26 -9.62 2.82
N ALA A 101 -17.23 -8.41 3.38
CA ALA A 101 -17.84 -7.22 2.80
C ALA A 101 -16.78 -6.19 2.42
N ILE A 102 -16.75 -5.82 1.15
CA ILE A 102 -15.94 -4.72 0.62
C ILE A 102 -16.86 -3.56 0.22
N PRO A 103 -16.48 -2.31 0.51
CA PRO A 103 -17.42 -1.19 0.43
C PRO A 103 -17.59 -0.64 -1.00
N SER A 104 -16.70 -1.01 -1.93
CA SER A 104 -16.76 -0.55 -3.32
C SER A 104 -16.10 -1.55 -4.27
N THR A 105 -16.41 -1.43 -5.56
CA THR A 105 -15.80 -2.22 -6.62
C THR A 105 -14.48 -1.65 -7.13
N VAL A 106 -14.08 -0.44 -6.70
CA VAL A 106 -12.82 0.19 -7.14
C VAL A 106 -11.91 0.41 -5.95
N ALA A 107 -10.69 -0.11 -6.04
CA ALA A 107 -9.66 0.01 -5.02
C ALA A 107 -8.30 0.37 -5.61
N LEU A 108 -7.39 0.82 -4.75
CA LEU A 108 -5.96 0.86 -5.03
C LEU A 108 -5.31 -0.36 -4.37
N PHE A 109 -4.72 -1.24 -5.18
CA PHE A 109 -3.85 -2.29 -4.70
C PHE A 109 -2.48 -1.72 -4.33
N ILE A 110 -2.05 -1.96 -3.10
CA ILE A 110 -0.75 -1.56 -2.56
C ILE A 110 -0.02 -2.83 -2.10
N PRO A 111 1.08 -3.24 -2.76
CA PRO A 111 1.86 -4.39 -2.34
C PRO A 111 2.35 -4.29 -0.90
N LEU A 112 2.39 -5.41 -0.17
CA LEU A 112 2.75 -5.43 1.26
C LEU A 112 4.17 -4.89 1.54
N TYR A 113 5.09 -5.07 0.59
CA TYR A 113 6.48 -4.61 0.72
C TYR A 113 6.65 -3.09 0.56
N LEU A 114 5.59 -2.35 0.21
CA LEU A 114 5.59 -0.90 0.16
C LEU A 114 5.01 -0.32 1.46
N PRO A 115 5.77 0.49 2.22
CA PRO A 115 5.34 1.02 3.52
C PRO A 115 4.43 2.25 3.35
N LEU A 116 3.37 2.10 2.56
CA LEU A 116 2.47 3.22 2.22
C LEU A 116 1.17 3.19 3.02
N VAL A 117 0.75 2.04 3.55
CA VAL A 117 -0.53 1.92 4.27
C VAL A 117 -0.67 2.92 5.42
N PRO A 118 0.33 3.10 6.30
CA PRO A 118 0.21 4.05 7.42
C PRO A 118 0.08 5.53 6.99
N LEU A 119 0.32 5.83 5.71
CA LEU A 119 0.15 7.17 5.15
C LEU A 119 -1.30 7.49 4.78
N PHE A 120 -2.18 6.49 4.79
CA PHE A 120 -3.61 6.68 4.62
C PHE A 120 -4.25 6.82 5.99
N ASP A 121 -5.12 7.82 6.14
CA ASP A 121 -5.95 7.95 7.34
C ASP A 121 -7.15 7.02 7.19
N ALA A 122 -6.90 5.72 7.39
CA ALA A 122 -7.86 4.67 7.07
C ALA A 122 -7.90 3.58 8.14
N GLU A 123 -9.10 3.03 8.36
CA GLU A 123 -9.32 1.81 9.12
C GLU A 123 -8.64 0.64 8.39
N ILE A 124 -8.00 -0.26 9.14
CA ILE A 124 -7.33 -1.44 8.59
C ILE A 124 -8.10 -2.67 9.02
N LYS A 125 -8.52 -3.49 8.04
CA LYS A 125 -9.02 -4.85 8.25
C LYS A 125 -7.99 -5.82 7.69
N ASP A 126 -7.27 -6.51 8.55
CA ASP A 126 -6.31 -7.54 8.17
C ASP A 126 -6.78 -8.94 8.60
N PHE A 127 -5.95 -9.95 8.34
CA PHE A 127 -6.31 -11.35 8.56
C PHE A 127 -6.17 -11.79 10.04
N TYR A 128 -5.88 -10.88 10.98
CA TYR A 128 -5.61 -11.18 12.39
C TYR A 128 -6.63 -10.55 13.34
#